data_AF-A0AA35I8B8-F1
#
_entry.id   AF-A0AA35I8B8-F1
#
_cell.length_a   1.000
_cell.length_b   1.000
_cell.length_c   1.000
_cell.angle_alpha   90.00
_cell.angle_beta   90.00
_cell.angle_gamma   90.00
#
_symmetry.space_group_name_H-M   'P 1'
#
loop_
_entity.id
_entity.type
_entity.pdbx_description
1 polymer ?
#
loop_
_entity_poly.entity_id
_entity_poly.type
_entity_poly.pdbx_seq_one_letter_code
_entity_poly.pdbx_strand_id
1 'polypeptide(L)'
;MRRSLCLLSLVLALPLQAEEKVVNLYSWADYVAPQTLQRFEQETGYKVRYDTFDTTEVLETKLLTGGSGYDVVVPSSTVLARALKANALQPLDPQAMPGYSNLDKDLLAKLAEADPGNRHAIPYTWGTLGLGVNVEAVRQRLGDVPLDSLDLLFKPEYASRLKDCGIAMPDSPQEVIGVALNYLGKDPYSQDKEDLAAAQKLLSQLQPSISYVANGRQISDLANGSVCLALTYNGDAAMAADQARRAGKPFELIYRIPREGTLVWQDNLVIPKDAPHPEAARAFIAFMLKPESVAALTNTLFFANANQAATPLVDEAVRNDPDIYPPAEVRQRLFADRSMALADLRQRNRLWTAFRSRQ
;
A
#
# COMPACT_ATOMS: atom_id res chain seq x y z
N MET A 1 -66.32 32.48 41.83
CA MET A 1 -65.21 32.80 40.90
C MET A 1 -64.19 31.67 40.95
N ARG A 2 -64.18 30.76 39.97
CA ARG A 2 -63.11 29.76 39.79
C ARG A 2 -62.78 29.74 38.30
N ARG A 3 -61.62 30.30 37.93
CA ARG A 3 -61.12 30.33 36.55
C ARG A 3 -60.34 29.03 36.31
N SER A 4 -60.85 28.17 35.44
CA SER A 4 -60.08 27.03 34.90
C SER A 4 -59.21 27.54 33.74
N LEU A 5 -57.89 27.54 33.93
CA LEU A 5 -56.93 27.68 32.83
C LEU A 5 -56.73 26.30 32.19
N CYS A 6 -57.16 26.13 30.94
CA CYS A 6 -56.69 25.05 30.08
C CYS A 6 -55.32 25.45 29.51
N LEU A 7 -54.25 24.76 29.93
CA LEU A 7 -52.97 24.81 29.24
C LEU A 7 -53.04 23.91 28.00
N LEU A 8 -53.01 24.51 26.81
CA LEU A 8 -52.75 23.80 25.56
C LEU A 8 -51.26 23.42 25.51
N SER A 9 -50.95 22.13 25.61
CA SER A 9 -49.61 21.60 25.37
C SER A 9 -49.37 21.52 23.86
N LEU A 10 -48.61 22.48 23.32
CA LEU A 10 -48.15 22.46 21.94
C LEU A 10 -47.03 21.41 21.80
N VAL A 11 -47.32 20.25 21.21
CA VAL A 11 -46.30 19.25 20.88
C VAL A 11 -45.54 19.75 19.65
N LEU A 12 -44.33 20.28 19.87
CA LEU A 12 -43.37 20.55 18.81
C LEU A 12 -42.86 19.20 18.27
N ALA A 13 -43.41 18.77 17.14
CA ALA A 13 -42.83 17.72 16.33
C ALA A 13 -41.53 18.27 15.72
N LEU A 14 -40.38 17.93 16.32
CA LEU A 14 -39.08 18.13 15.67
C LEU A 14 -39.07 17.28 14.39
N PRO A 15 -38.78 17.85 13.21
CA PRO A 15 -38.62 17.06 12.01
C PRO A 15 -37.46 16.09 12.25
N LEU A 16 -37.73 14.79 12.18
CA LEU A 16 -36.70 13.77 12.11
C LEU A 16 -35.95 14.04 10.80
N GLN A 17 -34.81 14.71 10.89
CA GLN A 17 -33.97 14.97 9.74
C GLN A 17 -33.46 13.60 9.28
N ALA A 18 -34.00 13.11 8.16
CA ALA A 18 -33.61 11.83 7.62
C ALA A 18 -32.10 11.83 7.38
N GLU A 19 -31.40 10.86 7.95
CA GLU A 19 -29.96 10.69 7.77
C GLU A 19 -29.64 10.66 6.28
N GLU A 20 -28.69 11.50 5.85
CA GLU A 20 -28.28 11.53 4.44
C GLU A 20 -27.71 10.15 4.10
N LYS A 21 -28.36 9.44 3.17
CA LYS A 21 -27.90 8.12 2.74
C LYS A 21 -26.73 8.25 1.77
N VAL A 22 -25.60 8.75 2.27
CA VAL A 22 -24.36 8.92 1.51
C VAL A 22 -23.17 8.39 2.29
N VAL A 23 -22.17 7.90 1.57
CA VAL A 23 -20.82 7.65 2.07
C VAL A 23 -19.82 8.42 1.20
N ASN A 24 -19.01 9.24 1.83
CA ASN A 24 -17.96 10.03 1.21
C ASN A 24 -16.65 9.23 1.28
N LEU A 25 -16.26 8.60 0.17
CA LEU A 25 -15.05 7.81 0.03
C LEU A 25 -13.90 8.67 -0.51
N TYR A 26 -12.73 8.56 0.11
CA TYR A 26 -11.48 9.15 -0.38
C TYR A 26 -10.40 8.08 -0.54
N SER A 27 -10.02 7.77 -1.78
CA SER A 27 -9.07 6.70 -2.08
C SER A 27 -8.16 7.05 -3.26
N TRP A 28 -7.27 6.14 -3.64
CA TRP A 28 -6.53 6.23 -4.90
C TRP A 28 -7.50 6.17 -6.10
N ALA A 29 -7.07 6.65 -7.27
CA ALA A 29 -7.86 6.51 -8.49
C ALA A 29 -8.04 5.03 -8.89
N ASP A 30 -9.22 4.70 -9.43
CA ASP A 30 -9.63 3.36 -9.89
C ASP A 30 -9.55 2.24 -8.82
N TYR A 31 -9.38 2.60 -7.54
CA TYR A 31 -9.11 1.67 -6.44
C TYR A 31 -10.35 1.00 -5.83
N VAL A 32 -11.51 1.24 -6.42
CA VAL A 32 -12.73 0.47 -6.22
C VAL A 32 -13.42 0.31 -7.58
N ALA A 33 -13.70 -0.93 -7.99
CA ALA A 33 -14.34 -1.19 -9.28
C ALA A 33 -15.72 -0.50 -9.37
N PRO A 34 -16.06 0.18 -10.49
CA PRO A 34 -17.35 0.87 -10.63
C PRO A 34 -18.57 -0.03 -10.39
N GLN A 35 -18.49 -1.29 -10.81
CA GLN A 35 -19.56 -2.28 -10.60
C GLN A 35 -19.71 -2.64 -9.13
N THR A 36 -18.61 -2.63 -8.35
CA THR A 36 -18.64 -2.85 -6.90
C THR A 36 -19.36 -1.70 -6.19
N LEU A 37 -19.10 -0.45 -6.60
CA LEU A 37 -19.83 0.71 -6.09
C LEU A 37 -21.32 0.62 -6.40
N GLN A 38 -21.68 0.28 -7.64
CA GLN A 38 -23.09 0.12 -8.04
C GLN A 38 -23.82 -0.96 -7.22
N ARG A 39 -23.17 -2.11 -6.98
CA ARG A 39 -23.76 -3.17 -6.13
C ARG A 39 -23.96 -2.68 -4.69
N PHE A 40 -22.97 -1.99 -4.12
CA PHE A 40 -23.10 -1.40 -2.79
C PHE A 40 -24.31 -0.46 -2.70
N GLU A 41 -24.48 0.44 -3.67
CA GLU A 41 -25.62 1.36 -3.68
C GLU A 41 -26.97 0.63 -3.80
N GLN A 42 -27.03 -0.43 -4.59
CA GLN A 42 -28.25 -1.24 -4.78
C GLN A 42 -28.61 -2.04 -3.53
N GLU A 43 -27.63 -2.65 -2.87
CA GLU A 43 -27.85 -3.52 -1.71
C GLU A 43 -28.19 -2.73 -0.44
N THR A 44 -27.62 -1.54 -0.28
CA THR A 44 -27.71 -0.77 0.97
C THR A 44 -28.62 0.45 0.86
N GLY A 45 -28.81 0.97 -0.36
CA GLY A 45 -29.48 2.23 -0.62
C GLY A 45 -28.65 3.47 -0.27
N TYR A 46 -27.39 3.33 0.14
CA TYR A 46 -26.45 4.45 0.26
C TYR A 46 -25.99 4.91 -1.12
N LYS A 47 -25.68 6.19 -1.26
CA LYS A 47 -24.97 6.75 -2.41
C LYS A 47 -23.49 6.90 -2.10
N VAL A 48 -22.63 6.68 -3.08
CA VAL A 48 -21.18 6.86 -2.91
C VAL A 48 -20.74 8.14 -3.58
N ARG A 49 -20.15 9.06 -2.81
CA ARG A 49 -19.36 10.17 -3.33
C ARG A 49 -17.90 9.75 -3.27
N TYR A 50 -17.28 9.51 -4.42
CA TYR A 50 -15.91 9.01 -4.49
C TYR A 50 -14.99 10.10 -5.03
N ASP A 51 -14.13 10.61 -4.15
CA ASP A 51 -13.02 11.51 -4.49
C ASP A 51 -11.68 10.75 -4.48
N THR A 52 -10.72 11.26 -5.24
CA THR A 52 -9.40 10.63 -5.37
C THR A 52 -8.24 11.52 -4.91
N PHE A 53 -7.13 10.88 -4.55
CA PHE A 53 -5.84 11.55 -4.34
C PHE A 53 -4.73 10.86 -5.12
N ASP A 54 -3.68 11.63 -5.43
CA ASP A 54 -2.56 11.17 -6.25
C ASP A 54 -1.28 10.96 -5.43
N THR A 55 -1.22 11.45 -4.19
CA THR A 55 -0.06 11.25 -3.30
C THR A 55 -0.44 11.00 -1.85
N THR A 56 0.42 10.25 -1.17
CA THR A 56 0.34 9.93 0.26
C THR A 56 0.32 11.20 1.13
N GLU A 57 1.06 12.24 0.76
CA GLU A 57 1.17 13.49 1.52
C GLU A 57 -0.13 14.31 1.48
N VAL A 58 -0.84 14.29 0.35
CA VAL A 58 -2.14 14.96 0.20
C VAL A 58 -3.16 14.29 1.12
N LEU A 59 -3.20 12.95 1.09
CA LEU A 59 -4.03 12.16 1.98
C LEU A 59 -3.75 12.46 3.45
N GLU A 60 -2.48 12.34 3.85
CA GLU A 60 -2.05 12.51 5.23
C GLU A 60 -2.39 13.92 5.75
N THR A 61 -2.12 14.96 4.95
CA THR A 61 -2.44 16.34 5.33
C THR A 61 -3.92 16.53 5.60
N LYS A 62 -4.79 16.02 4.72
CA LYS A 62 -6.26 16.07 4.90
C LYS A 62 -6.69 15.31 6.16
N LEU A 63 -6.17 14.10 6.37
CA LEU A 63 -6.52 13.26 7.51
C LEU A 63 -6.08 13.88 8.85
N LEU A 64 -4.89 14.49 8.90
CA LEU A 64 -4.32 15.07 10.13
C LEU A 64 -4.86 16.46 10.46
N THR A 65 -5.30 17.22 9.46
CA THR A 65 -5.88 18.56 9.66
C THR A 65 -7.30 18.46 10.24
N GLY A 66 -8.03 17.40 9.90
CA GLY A 66 -9.45 17.23 10.26
C GLY A 66 -10.36 18.18 9.47
N GLY A 67 -11.66 18.06 9.70
CA GLY A 67 -12.69 18.70 8.87
C GLY A 67 -12.68 18.16 7.43
N SER A 68 -12.29 16.90 7.23
CA SER A 68 -12.03 16.35 5.90
C SER A 68 -13.33 16.14 5.09
N GLY A 69 -14.44 15.90 5.79
CA GLY A 69 -15.73 15.57 5.19
C GLY A 69 -15.85 14.15 4.65
N TYR A 70 -14.82 13.30 4.84
CA TYR A 70 -14.81 11.93 4.36
C TYR A 70 -15.17 10.91 5.43
N ASP A 71 -15.88 9.88 5.00
CA ASP A 71 -16.39 8.78 5.82
C ASP A 71 -15.47 7.57 5.79
N VAL A 72 -14.88 7.27 4.64
CA VAL A 72 -13.92 6.17 4.49
C VAL A 72 -12.70 6.69 3.75
N VAL A 73 -11.53 6.36 4.29
CA VAL A 73 -10.23 6.75 3.73
C VAL A 73 -9.35 5.51 3.60
N VAL A 74 -8.43 5.51 2.62
CA VAL A 74 -7.57 4.35 2.33
C VAL A 74 -6.07 4.68 2.51
N PRO A 75 -5.56 4.86 3.74
CA PRO A 75 -4.14 5.09 3.98
C PRO A 75 -3.29 3.81 3.91
N SER A 76 -2.02 4.00 3.54
CA SER A 76 -0.99 2.99 3.77
C SER A 76 -0.74 2.77 5.27
N SER A 77 -0.20 1.62 5.65
CA SER A 77 0.10 1.29 7.06
C SER A 77 0.94 2.34 7.78
N THR A 78 1.87 2.97 7.06
CA THR A 78 2.72 4.03 7.61
C THR A 78 1.94 5.33 7.89
N VAL A 79 1.00 5.72 7.01
CA VAL A 79 0.09 6.86 7.28
C VAL A 79 -0.90 6.52 8.38
N LEU A 80 -1.46 5.30 8.38
CA LEU A 80 -2.35 4.80 9.43
C LEU A 80 -1.72 4.94 10.81
N ALA A 81 -0.49 4.47 10.99
CA ALA A 81 0.21 4.56 12.27
C ALA A 81 0.44 6.01 12.74
N ARG A 82 0.68 6.96 11.81
CA ARG A 82 0.77 8.39 12.16
C ARG A 82 -0.59 8.98 12.51
N ALA A 83 -1.64 8.63 11.77
CA ALA A 83 -3.01 9.05 12.05
C ALA A 83 -3.50 8.56 13.43
N LEU A 84 -3.15 7.33 13.82
CA LEU A 84 -3.41 6.79 15.15
C LEU A 84 -2.69 7.57 16.25
N LYS A 85 -1.39 7.87 16.06
CA LYS A 85 -0.62 8.72 17.00
C LYS A 85 -1.22 10.11 17.15
N ALA A 86 -1.81 10.66 16.08
CA ALA A 86 -2.49 11.95 16.07
C ALA A 86 -3.94 11.89 16.57
N ASN A 87 -4.46 10.71 16.93
CA ASN A 87 -5.86 10.50 17.32
C ASN A 87 -6.85 11.03 16.25
N ALA A 88 -6.52 10.80 14.98
CA ALA A 88 -7.28 11.26 13.81
C ALA A 88 -8.31 10.23 13.30
N LEU A 89 -8.35 9.04 13.89
CA LEU A 89 -9.23 7.94 13.50
C LEU A 89 -10.16 7.55 14.65
N GLN A 90 -11.36 7.08 14.32
CA GLN A 90 -12.27 6.46 15.30
C GLN A 90 -12.14 4.93 15.28
N PRO A 91 -12.42 4.26 16.41
CA PRO A 91 -12.39 2.79 16.46
C PRO A 91 -13.48 2.18 15.58
N LEU A 92 -13.12 1.12 14.88
CA LEU A 92 -14.00 0.38 13.98
C LEU A 92 -14.63 -0.85 14.66
N ASP A 93 -13.97 -1.42 15.66
CA ASP A 93 -14.24 -2.76 16.19
C ASP A 93 -14.34 -3.83 15.07
N PRO A 94 -13.25 -4.06 14.30
CA PRO A 94 -13.25 -4.95 13.15
C PRO A 94 -13.75 -6.36 13.42
N GLN A 95 -13.43 -6.92 14.58
CA GLN A 95 -13.70 -8.32 14.91
C GLN A 95 -15.20 -8.63 15.00
N ALA A 96 -16.03 -7.60 15.27
CA ALA A 96 -17.49 -7.71 15.28
C ALA A 96 -18.11 -7.57 13.88
N MET A 97 -17.34 -7.18 12.86
CA MET A 97 -17.86 -6.93 11.52
C MET A 97 -18.13 -8.25 10.76
N PRO A 98 -19.26 -8.37 10.06
CA PRO A 98 -19.49 -9.46 9.13
C PRO A 98 -18.37 -9.53 8.09
N GLY A 99 -17.81 -10.73 7.90
CA GLY A 99 -16.73 -10.97 6.94
C GLY A 99 -15.32 -10.70 7.47
N TYR A 100 -15.13 -10.23 8.71
CA TYR A 100 -13.78 -10.06 9.27
C TYR A 100 -12.98 -11.38 9.28
N SER A 101 -13.66 -12.51 9.51
CA SER A 101 -13.06 -13.85 9.46
C SER A 101 -12.52 -14.25 8.09
N ASN A 102 -12.87 -13.52 7.02
CA ASN A 102 -12.40 -13.77 5.67
C ASN A 102 -10.98 -13.22 5.44
N LEU A 103 -10.50 -12.34 6.32
CA LEU A 103 -9.20 -11.70 6.18
C LEU A 103 -8.05 -12.66 6.42
N ASP A 104 -6.95 -12.45 5.72
CA ASP A 104 -5.73 -13.20 5.87
C ASP A 104 -5.05 -12.90 7.22
N LYS A 105 -4.78 -13.97 7.99
CA LYS A 105 -4.23 -13.85 9.36
C LYS A 105 -2.81 -13.30 9.42
N ASP A 106 -1.96 -13.59 8.43
CA ASP A 106 -0.60 -13.04 8.40
C ASP A 106 -0.62 -11.55 8.02
N LEU A 107 -1.52 -11.13 7.12
CA LEU A 107 -1.73 -9.71 6.85
C LEU A 107 -2.32 -8.94 8.04
N LEU A 108 -3.23 -9.57 8.80
CA LEU A 108 -3.71 -9.02 10.06
C LEU A 108 -2.60 -8.91 11.12
N ALA A 109 -1.68 -9.88 11.18
CA ALA A 109 -0.54 -9.83 12.09
C ALA A 109 0.42 -8.69 11.71
N LYS A 110 0.65 -8.48 10.41
CA LYS A 110 1.45 -7.36 9.89
C LYS A 110 0.79 -6.00 10.16
N LEU A 111 -0.52 -5.90 9.96
CA LEU A 111 -1.29 -4.69 10.28
C LEU A 111 -1.19 -4.31 11.76
N ALA A 112 -1.14 -5.29 12.66
CA ALA A 112 -1.06 -5.05 14.09
C ALA A 112 0.20 -4.29 14.55
N GLU A 113 1.25 -4.25 13.71
CA GLU A 113 2.43 -3.41 13.93
C GLU A 113 2.12 -1.90 13.78
N ALA A 114 1.14 -1.56 12.94
CA ALA A 114 0.66 -0.19 12.72
C ALA A 114 -0.57 0.14 13.59
N ASP A 115 -1.50 -0.81 13.76
CA ASP A 115 -2.74 -0.69 14.54
C ASP A 115 -2.83 -1.81 15.59
N PRO A 116 -2.23 -1.62 16.79
CA PRO A 116 -2.20 -2.66 17.81
C PRO A 116 -3.59 -3.20 18.17
N GLY A 117 -3.78 -4.50 17.95
CA GLY A 117 -5.04 -5.20 18.16
C GLY A 117 -6.05 -5.08 17.01
N ASN A 118 -5.66 -4.49 15.87
CA ASN A 118 -6.48 -4.29 14.67
C ASN A 118 -7.84 -3.67 15.02
N ARG A 119 -7.82 -2.47 15.62
CA ARG A 119 -9.00 -1.82 16.21
C ARG A 119 -9.62 -0.72 15.35
N HIS A 120 -8.87 -0.17 14.41
CA HIS A 120 -9.22 1.03 13.65
C HIS A 120 -9.21 0.80 12.14
N ALA A 121 -8.51 -0.24 11.67
CA ALA A 121 -8.27 -0.49 10.26
C ALA A 121 -8.68 -1.90 9.81
N ILE A 122 -9.10 -2.00 8.55
CA ILE A 122 -9.23 -3.26 7.80
C ILE A 122 -8.17 -3.27 6.70
N PRO A 123 -7.30 -4.29 6.60
CA PRO A 123 -6.38 -4.39 5.47
C PRO A 123 -7.21 -4.59 4.19
N TYR A 124 -6.90 -3.83 3.15
CA TYR A 124 -7.67 -3.82 1.90
C TYR A 124 -6.89 -4.53 0.79
N THR A 125 -5.80 -3.90 0.39
CA THR A 125 -4.87 -4.36 -0.64
C THR A 125 -3.46 -4.35 -0.08
N TRP A 126 -2.62 -5.15 -0.70
CA TRP A 126 -1.23 -5.25 -0.31
C TRP A 126 -0.38 -5.62 -1.53
N GLY A 127 0.92 -5.46 -1.35
CA GLY A 127 1.90 -5.90 -2.29
C GLY A 127 3.28 -5.82 -1.69
N THR A 128 4.29 -5.77 -2.54
CA THR A 128 5.69 -5.80 -2.12
C THR A 128 6.51 -4.75 -2.83
N LEU A 129 7.65 -4.41 -2.23
CA LEU A 129 8.73 -3.72 -2.90
C LEU A 129 9.69 -4.78 -3.46
N GLY A 130 9.99 -4.79 -4.74
CA GLY A 130 10.74 -5.89 -5.37
C GLY A 130 11.45 -5.45 -6.64
N LEU A 131 11.80 -6.40 -7.50
CA LEU A 131 12.64 -6.15 -8.67
C LEU A 131 11.81 -6.11 -9.95
N GLY A 132 11.69 -4.93 -10.56
CA GLY A 132 11.27 -4.79 -11.95
C GLY A 132 12.48 -5.03 -12.86
N VAL A 133 12.38 -5.99 -13.78
CA VAL A 133 13.51 -6.49 -14.56
C VAL A 133 13.17 -6.55 -16.05
N ASN A 134 14.00 -5.92 -16.87
CA ASN A 134 14.06 -6.19 -18.31
C ASN A 134 14.91 -7.44 -18.54
N VAL A 135 14.26 -8.55 -18.87
CA VAL A 135 14.86 -9.89 -18.88
C VAL A 135 16.01 -9.96 -19.88
N GLU A 136 15.79 -9.48 -21.10
CA GLU A 136 16.78 -9.52 -22.17
C GLU A 136 17.99 -8.64 -21.84
N ALA A 137 17.77 -7.42 -21.34
CA ALA A 137 18.84 -6.49 -21.02
C ALA A 137 19.72 -7.01 -19.87
N VAL A 138 19.12 -7.62 -18.84
CA VAL A 138 19.85 -8.21 -17.72
C VAL A 138 20.58 -9.48 -18.16
N ARG A 139 19.94 -10.39 -18.90
CA ARG A 139 20.58 -11.62 -19.40
C ARG A 139 21.74 -11.34 -20.34
N GLN A 140 21.64 -10.33 -21.21
CA GLN A 140 22.74 -9.90 -22.06
C GLN A 140 23.98 -9.50 -21.25
N ARG A 141 23.77 -8.87 -20.10
CA ARG A 141 24.85 -8.36 -19.25
C ARG A 141 25.35 -9.34 -18.24
N LEU A 142 24.52 -10.21 -17.67
CA LEU A 142 24.88 -11.07 -16.54
C LEU A 142 24.84 -12.57 -16.87
N GLY A 143 24.24 -12.97 -18.00
CA GLY A 143 23.97 -14.36 -18.33
C GLY A 143 22.74 -14.88 -17.57
N ASP A 144 22.70 -16.19 -17.34
CA ASP A 144 21.59 -16.87 -16.67
C ASP A 144 21.75 -16.84 -15.14
N VAL A 145 21.63 -15.63 -14.58
CA VAL A 145 21.60 -15.43 -13.12
C VAL A 145 20.16 -15.45 -12.60
N PRO A 146 19.92 -15.84 -11.33
CA PRO A 146 18.60 -15.70 -10.72
C PRO A 146 18.10 -14.24 -10.75
N LEU A 147 16.88 -14.03 -11.23
CA LEU A 147 16.27 -12.69 -11.35
C LEU A 147 15.45 -12.29 -10.12
N ASP A 148 15.27 -13.20 -9.18
CA ASP A 148 14.52 -13.08 -7.92
C ASP A 148 15.45 -12.82 -6.73
N SER A 149 16.58 -12.13 -6.93
CA SER A 149 17.57 -11.89 -5.88
C SER A 149 18.02 -10.44 -5.81
N LEU A 150 18.04 -9.89 -4.60
CA LEU A 150 18.61 -8.57 -4.31
C LEU A 150 20.11 -8.49 -4.61
N ASP A 151 20.77 -9.62 -4.89
CA ASP A 151 22.12 -9.66 -5.46
C ASP A 151 22.25 -8.78 -6.72
N LEU A 152 21.22 -8.75 -7.58
CA LEU A 152 21.19 -7.90 -8.78
C LEU A 152 21.43 -6.42 -8.46
N LEU A 153 20.97 -5.98 -7.29
CA LEU A 153 21.11 -4.62 -6.81
C LEU A 153 22.37 -4.45 -5.94
N PHE A 154 22.61 -5.34 -4.99
CA PHE A 154 23.58 -5.11 -3.92
C PHE A 154 24.96 -5.73 -4.14
N LYS A 155 25.13 -6.66 -5.09
CA LYS A 155 26.47 -7.17 -5.46
C LYS A 155 27.13 -6.22 -6.46
N PRO A 156 28.28 -5.60 -6.13
CA PRO A 156 28.95 -4.68 -7.03
C PRO A 156 29.30 -5.30 -8.39
N GLU A 157 29.62 -6.59 -8.44
CA GLU A 157 29.90 -7.32 -9.68
C GLU A 157 28.69 -7.44 -10.63
N TYR A 158 27.47 -7.33 -10.11
CA TYR A 158 26.24 -7.33 -10.91
C TYR A 158 25.81 -5.90 -11.21
N ALA A 159 25.68 -5.06 -10.19
CA ALA A 159 25.22 -3.68 -10.34
C ALA A 159 26.11 -2.87 -11.30
N SER A 160 27.44 -3.03 -11.23
CA SER A 160 28.36 -2.31 -12.13
C SER A 160 28.20 -2.69 -13.60
N ARG A 161 27.80 -3.93 -13.90
CA ARG A 161 27.55 -4.42 -15.26
C ARG A 161 26.18 -4.03 -15.78
N LEU A 162 25.24 -3.68 -14.90
CA LEU A 162 23.90 -3.20 -15.26
C LEU A 162 23.81 -1.67 -15.35
N LYS A 163 24.84 -0.96 -14.87
CA LYS A 163 24.91 0.52 -14.86
C LYS A 163 24.59 1.14 -16.22
N ASP A 164 25.03 0.54 -17.32
CA ASP A 164 24.85 1.08 -18.67
C ASP A 164 23.43 0.92 -19.22
N CYS A 165 22.65 -0.08 -18.76
CA CYS A 165 21.22 -0.20 -19.06
C CYS A 165 20.30 0.43 -18.01
N GLY A 166 20.90 0.95 -16.94
CA GLY A 166 20.25 1.77 -15.95
C GLY A 166 19.65 0.99 -14.79
N ILE A 167 19.91 1.49 -13.58
CA ILE A 167 19.35 0.98 -12.33
C ILE A 167 18.59 2.11 -11.63
N ALA A 168 17.33 1.89 -11.29
CA ALA A 168 16.49 2.87 -10.59
C ALA A 168 15.96 2.33 -9.25
N MET A 169 15.55 3.25 -8.38
CA MET A 169 15.05 2.92 -7.04
C MET A 169 14.14 4.04 -6.50
N PRO A 170 13.14 3.72 -5.64
CA PRO A 170 12.23 4.71 -5.11
C PRO A 170 12.96 5.70 -4.20
N ASP A 171 12.46 6.93 -4.15
CA ASP A 171 12.86 7.92 -3.14
C ASP A 171 12.10 7.66 -1.83
N SER A 172 12.25 6.43 -1.29
CA SER A 172 11.66 6.00 -0.02
C SER A 172 12.76 5.55 0.95
N PRO A 173 13.36 6.47 1.73
CA PRO A 173 14.51 6.16 2.57
C PRO A 173 14.22 5.08 3.60
N GLN A 174 13.01 5.10 4.20
CA GLN A 174 12.63 4.11 5.20
C GLN A 174 12.62 2.70 4.60
N GLU A 175 11.95 2.53 3.46
CA GLU A 175 11.77 1.23 2.84
C GLU A 175 13.06 0.69 2.24
N VAL A 176 13.81 1.52 1.49
CA VAL A 176 15.06 1.10 0.86
C VAL A 176 16.11 0.72 1.92
N ILE A 177 16.23 1.49 3.00
CA ILE A 177 17.14 1.13 4.10
C ILE A 177 16.65 -0.14 4.81
N GLY A 178 15.33 -0.34 4.93
CA GLY A 178 14.77 -1.57 5.48
C GLY A 178 15.11 -2.80 4.64
N VAL A 179 14.98 -2.71 3.32
CA VAL A 179 15.39 -3.77 2.39
C VAL A 179 16.90 -4.03 2.46
N ALA A 180 17.72 -2.98 2.56
CA ALA A 180 19.16 -3.11 2.71
C ALA A 180 19.55 -3.80 4.04
N LEU A 181 18.89 -3.45 5.15
CA LEU A 181 19.08 -4.10 6.44
C LEU A 181 18.65 -5.57 6.40
N ASN A 182 17.49 -5.87 5.81
CA ASN A 182 17.01 -7.23 5.62
C ASN A 182 18.02 -8.09 4.83
N TYR A 183 18.53 -7.55 3.71
CA TYR A 183 19.54 -8.22 2.91
C TYR A 183 20.84 -8.52 3.68
N LEU A 184 21.20 -7.67 4.64
CA LEU A 184 22.34 -7.86 5.54
C LEU A 184 22.04 -8.83 6.70
N GLY A 185 20.84 -9.43 6.76
CA GLY A 185 20.41 -10.31 7.84
C GLY A 185 20.13 -9.58 9.16
N LYS A 186 19.84 -8.27 9.10
CA LYS A 186 19.55 -7.41 10.24
C LYS A 186 18.05 -7.13 10.33
N ASP A 187 17.60 -6.63 11.48
CA ASP A 187 16.23 -6.15 11.63
C ASP A 187 15.98 -4.99 10.62
N PRO A 188 14.97 -5.09 9.73
CA PRO A 188 14.63 -4.04 8.77
C PRO A 188 14.31 -2.68 9.41
N TYR A 189 13.98 -2.67 10.70
CA TYR A 189 13.69 -1.48 11.51
C TYR A 189 14.75 -1.18 12.57
N SER A 190 15.92 -1.83 12.50
CA SER A 190 17.03 -1.58 13.43
C SER A 190 17.38 -0.09 13.56
N GLN A 191 17.67 0.29 14.80
CA GLN A 191 18.13 1.62 15.20
C GLN A 191 19.59 1.59 15.67
N ASP A 192 20.22 0.42 15.63
CA ASP A 192 21.58 0.24 16.08
C ASP A 192 22.56 0.95 15.15
N LYS A 193 23.51 1.67 15.75
CA LYS A 193 24.48 2.45 14.99
C LYS A 193 25.31 1.59 14.04
N GLU A 194 25.66 0.37 14.47
CA GLU A 194 26.45 -0.58 13.67
C GLU A 194 25.64 -1.11 12.47
N ASP A 195 24.35 -1.37 12.68
CA ASP A 195 23.44 -1.81 11.63
C ASP A 195 23.26 -0.73 10.56
N LEU A 196 22.99 0.50 11.00
CA LEU A 196 22.85 1.65 10.10
C LEU A 196 24.16 1.98 9.37
N ALA A 197 25.32 1.82 10.03
CA ALA A 197 26.61 1.98 9.38
C ALA A 197 26.86 0.90 8.31
N ALA A 198 26.44 -0.35 8.57
CA ALA A 198 26.53 -1.42 7.58
C ALA A 198 25.62 -1.16 6.37
N ALA A 199 24.38 -0.72 6.59
CA ALA A 199 23.46 -0.34 5.52
C ALA A 199 24.00 0.86 4.71
N GLN A 200 24.57 1.87 5.38
CA GLN A 200 25.22 3.00 4.72
C GLN A 200 26.38 2.55 3.82
N LYS A 201 27.21 1.62 4.31
CA LYS A 201 28.32 1.06 3.52
C LYS A 201 27.81 0.34 2.29
N LEU A 202 26.79 -0.51 2.43
CA LEU A 202 26.18 -1.24 1.32
C LEU A 202 25.62 -0.27 0.26
N LEU A 203 24.81 0.71 0.68
CA LEU A 203 24.25 1.70 -0.23
C LEU A 203 25.33 2.57 -0.89
N SER A 204 26.42 2.88 -0.19
CA SER A 204 27.55 3.62 -0.76
C SER A 204 28.29 2.84 -1.84
N GLN A 205 28.34 1.50 -1.76
CA GLN A 205 28.93 0.65 -2.79
C GLN A 205 28.03 0.53 -4.02
N LEU A 206 26.72 0.54 -3.81
CA LEU A 206 25.72 0.52 -4.87
C LEU A 206 25.65 1.85 -5.63
N GLN A 207 25.78 2.97 -4.91
CA GLN A 207 25.55 4.33 -5.41
C GLN A 207 26.16 4.62 -6.80
N PRO A 208 27.42 4.26 -7.10
CA PRO A 208 28.01 4.56 -8.42
C PRO A 208 27.35 3.86 -9.60
N SER A 209 26.52 2.85 -9.34
CA SER A 209 25.79 2.07 -10.36
C SER A 209 24.34 2.54 -10.54
N ILE A 210 23.81 3.36 -9.63
CA ILE A 210 22.44 3.85 -9.69
C ILE A 210 22.34 5.00 -10.69
N SER A 211 21.35 4.93 -11.57
CA SER A 211 21.06 5.97 -12.55
C SER A 211 20.27 7.12 -11.94
N TYR A 212 19.27 6.83 -11.11
CA TYR A 212 18.53 7.84 -10.37
C TYR A 212 17.72 7.24 -9.21
N VAL A 213 17.28 8.16 -8.33
CA VAL A 213 16.33 7.92 -7.25
C VAL A 213 15.13 8.84 -7.48
N ALA A 214 13.95 8.27 -7.71
CA ALA A 214 12.70 9.01 -7.95
C ALA A 214 11.50 8.11 -7.67
N ASN A 215 10.29 8.67 -7.59
CA ASN A 215 9.05 7.88 -7.52
C ASN A 215 8.29 8.03 -8.86
N GLY A 216 7.64 6.96 -9.33
CA GLY A 216 6.80 6.94 -10.54
C GLY A 216 7.55 6.96 -11.89
N ARG A 217 8.72 7.61 -11.98
CA ARG A 217 9.51 7.68 -13.23
C ARG A 217 9.95 6.30 -13.74
N GLN A 218 10.19 5.36 -12.82
CA GLN A 218 10.61 3.99 -13.14
C GLN A 218 9.61 3.29 -14.05
N ILE A 219 8.32 3.60 -13.95
CA ILE A 219 7.26 2.96 -14.74
C ILE A 219 7.53 3.16 -16.24
N SER A 220 7.67 4.42 -16.66
CA SER A 220 7.86 4.76 -18.07
C SER A 220 9.27 4.41 -18.56
N ASP A 221 10.29 4.50 -17.70
CA ASP A 221 11.66 4.15 -18.07
C ASP A 221 11.87 2.64 -18.25
N LEU A 222 11.29 1.81 -17.37
CA LEU A 222 11.22 0.35 -17.57
C LEU A 222 10.45 0.03 -18.85
N ALA A 223 9.24 0.60 -19.02
CA ALA A 223 8.40 0.37 -20.18
C ALA A 223 9.09 0.72 -21.52
N ASN A 224 9.95 1.74 -21.50
CA ASN A 224 10.71 2.16 -22.68
C ASN A 224 12.01 1.39 -22.88
N GLY A 225 12.53 0.74 -21.84
CA GLY A 225 13.81 0.04 -21.83
C GLY A 225 15.02 0.94 -21.55
N SER A 226 14.81 2.16 -21.03
CA SER A 226 15.90 3.07 -20.59
C SER A 226 16.45 2.70 -19.21
N VAL A 227 15.69 1.90 -18.44
CA VAL A 227 16.12 1.24 -17.20
C VAL A 227 15.89 -0.25 -17.37
N CYS A 228 16.87 -1.07 -16.99
CA CYS A 228 16.79 -2.53 -17.06
C CYS A 228 16.53 -3.19 -15.71
N LEU A 229 16.81 -2.49 -14.61
CA LEU A 229 16.57 -2.97 -13.26
C LEU A 229 16.00 -1.84 -12.40
N ALA A 230 14.91 -2.10 -11.69
CA ALA A 230 14.42 -1.18 -10.67
C ALA A 230 14.06 -1.92 -9.39
N LEU A 231 14.48 -1.41 -8.24
CA LEU A 231 13.72 -1.62 -7.02
C LEU A 231 12.44 -0.79 -7.17
N THR A 232 11.26 -1.42 -7.10
CA THR A 232 9.97 -0.74 -7.36
C THR A 232 8.80 -1.54 -6.77
N TYR A 233 7.64 -0.91 -6.67
CA TYR A 233 6.43 -1.58 -6.21
C TYR A 233 5.90 -2.53 -7.28
N ASN A 234 5.28 -3.64 -6.87
CA ASN A 234 4.69 -4.60 -7.80
C ASN A 234 3.67 -3.96 -8.77
N GLY A 235 2.87 -2.99 -8.32
CA GLY A 235 1.93 -2.25 -9.18
C GLY A 235 2.63 -1.45 -10.27
N ASP A 236 3.67 -0.69 -9.90
CA ASP A 236 4.47 0.10 -10.84
C ASP A 236 5.13 -0.78 -11.91
N ALA A 237 5.67 -1.93 -11.50
CA ALA A 237 6.26 -2.90 -12.43
C ALA A 237 5.20 -3.52 -13.37
N ALA A 238 4.02 -3.85 -12.85
CA ALA A 238 2.91 -4.36 -13.67
C ALA A 238 2.43 -3.32 -14.69
N MET A 239 2.32 -2.04 -14.29
CA MET A 239 2.01 -0.94 -15.19
C MET A 239 3.08 -0.78 -16.28
N ALA A 240 4.36 -0.87 -15.92
CA ALA A 240 5.46 -0.80 -16.88
C ALA A 240 5.39 -1.96 -17.90
N ALA A 241 5.14 -3.18 -17.42
CA ALA A 241 5.00 -4.37 -18.27
C ALA A 241 3.80 -4.25 -19.23
N ASP A 242 2.65 -3.78 -18.76
CA ASP A 242 1.48 -3.55 -19.60
C ASP A 242 1.77 -2.48 -20.68
N GLN A 243 2.41 -1.36 -20.31
CA GLN A 243 2.82 -0.31 -21.25
C GLN A 243 3.79 -0.84 -22.32
N ALA A 244 4.82 -1.60 -21.91
CA ALA A 244 5.77 -2.20 -22.84
C ALA A 244 5.10 -3.16 -23.83
N ARG A 245 4.20 -4.01 -23.33
CA ARG A 245 3.43 -4.96 -24.13
C ARG A 245 2.52 -4.25 -25.14
N ARG A 246 1.76 -3.23 -24.71
CA ARG A 246 0.89 -2.44 -25.60
C ARG A 246 1.68 -1.67 -26.66
N ALA A 247 2.89 -1.24 -26.32
CA ALA A 247 3.80 -0.57 -27.26
C ALA A 247 4.58 -1.54 -28.17
N GLY A 248 4.36 -2.86 -28.05
CA GLY A 248 5.04 -3.86 -28.88
C GLY A 248 6.55 -3.90 -28.67
N LYS A 249 7.03 -3.63 -27.46
CA LYS A 249 8.46 -3.65 -27.14
C LYS A 249 9.02 -5.08 -27.32
N PRO A 250 10.26 -5.23 -27.81
CA PRO A 250 10.84 -6.53 -28.14
C PRO A 250 11.46 -7.25 -26.92
N PHE A 251 11.09 -6.86 -25.70
CA PHE A 251 11.63 -7.39 -24.45
C PHE A 251 10.50 -7.69 -23.47
N GLU A 252 10.77 -8.62 -22.55
CA GLU A 252 9.89 -8.96 -21.45
C GLU A 252 10.27 -8.14 -20.21
N LEU A 253 9.27 -7.52 -19.59
CA LEU A 253 9.39 -6.94 -18.26
C LEU A 253 8.71 -7.87 -17.27
N ILE A 254 9.47 -8.29 -16.26
CA ILE A 254 8.96 -9.09 -15.16
C ILE A 254 9.10 -8.31 -13.85
N TYR A 255 8.27 -8.66 -12.88
CA TYR A 255 8.46 -8.30 -11.49
C TYR A 255 8.87 -9.56 -10.72
N ARG A 256 9.75 -9.44 -9.72
CA ARG A 256 10.10 -10.54 -8.83
C ARG A 256 10.15 -10.10 -7.37
N ILE A 257 9.49 -10.86 -6.50
CA ILE A 257 9.70 -10.77 -5.06
C ILE A 257 11.07 -11.37 -4.74
N PRO A 258 11.99 -10.63 -4.11
CA PRO A 258 13.31 -11.16 -3.83
C PRO A 258 13.28 -12.30 -2.81
N ARG A 259 13.99 -13.38 -3.10
CA ARG A 259 14.07 -14.58 -2.26
C ARG A 259 14.66 -14.33 -0.87
N GLU A 260 15.46 -13.27 -0.72
CA GLU A 260 16.02 -12.81 0.56
C GLU A 260 14.95 -12.22 1.49
N GLY A 261 13.76 -11.91 0.97
CA GLY A 261 12.71 -11.20 1.68
C GLY A 261 12.74 -9.70 1.42
N THR A 262 11.59 -9.07 1.59
CA THR A 262 11.39 -7.65 1.28
C THR A 262 10.19 -7.08 2.06
N LEU A 263 9.96 -5.79 1.88
CA LEU A 263 8.84 -5.05 2.46
C LEU A 263 7.50 -5.52 1.88
N VAL A 264 6.52 -5.69 2.75
CA VAL A 264 5.08 -5.70 2.43
C VAL A 264 4.47 -4.38 2.82
N TRP A 265 3.92 -3.68 1.84
CA TRP A 265 3.06 -2.53 2.05
C TRP A 265 1.60 -2.99 2.11
N GLN A 266 0.78 -2.30 2.89
CA GLN A 266 -0.66 -2.53 2.96
C GLN A 266 -1.38 -1.19 2.93
N ASP A 267 -2.43 -1.13 2.13
CA ASP A 267 -3.43 -0.06 2.18
C ASP A 267 -4.63 -0.56 2.98
N ASN A 268 -5.22 0.34 3.76
CA ASN A 268 -6.17 -0.03 4.79
C ASN A 268 -7.41 0.84 4.73
N LEU A 269 -8.59 0.25 4.87
CA LEU A 269 -9.84 1.01 5.04
C LEU A 269 -9.92 1.50 6.49
N VAL A 270 -10.08 2.81 6.67
CA VAL A 270 -10.20 3.46 7.99
C VAL A 270 -11.36 4.44 8.00
N ILE A 271 -11.83 4.79 9.20
CA ILE A 271 -12.82 5.86 9.39
C ILE A 271 -12.17 7.05 10.12
N PRO A 272 -12.11 8.25 9.50
CA PRO A 272 -11.69 9.46 10.17
C PRO A 272 -12.52 9.75 11.42
N LYS A 273 -11.90 10.39 12.42
CA LYS A 273 -12.57 10.72 13.68
C LYS A 273 -13.73 11.70 13.53
N ASP A 274 -13.68 12.52 12.48
CA ASP A 274 -14.65 13.55 12.12
C ASP A 274 -15.59 13.10 10.97
N ALA A 275 -15.66 11.80 10.68
CA ALA A 275 -16.52 11.25 9.64
C ALA A 275 -17.99 11.67 9.84
N PRO A 276 -18.62 12.34 8.85
CA PRO A 276 -20.00 12.81 8.98
C PRO A 276 -21.05 11.69 9.02
N HIS A 277 -20.77 10.52 8.42
CA HIS A 277 -21.69 9.39 8.29
C HIS A 277 -21.01 8.06 8.74
N PRO A 278 -20.73 7.89 10.04
CA PRO A 278 -19.97 6.74 10.54
C PRO A 278 -20.66 5.38 10.31
N GLU A 279 -22.00 5.33 10.30
CA GLU A 279 -22.74 4.09 10.01
C GLU A 279 -22.66 3.72 8.53
N ALA A 280 -22.74 4.70 7.62
CA ALA A 280 -22.54 4.49 6.19
C ALA A 280 -21.11 4.00 5.88
N ALA A 281 -20.12 4.55 6.58
CA ALA A 281 -18.72 4.10 6.51
C ALA A 281 -18.57 2.63 6.94
N ARG A 282 -19.17 2.25 8.07
CA ARG A 282 -19.18 0.86 8.56
C ARG A 282 -19.85 -0.08 7.57
N ALA A 283 -20.98 0.33 6.99
CA ALA A 283 -21.68 -0.45 5.96
C ALA A 283 -20.82 -0.66 4.71
N PHE A 284 -20.12 0.39 4.26
CA PHE A 284 -19.19 0.28 3.13
C PHE A 284 -18.04 -0.69 3.42
N ILE A 285 -17.40 -0.57 4.59
CA ILE A 285 -16.29 -1.45 4.97
C ILE A 285 -16.76 -2.91 5.08
N ALA A 286 -17.92 -3.16 5.72
CA ALA A 286 -18.50 -4.50 5.79
C ALA A 286 -18.83 -5.08 4.41
N PHE A 287 -19.27 -4.24 3.47
CA PHE A 287 -19.50 -4.65 2.09
C PHE A 287 -18.19 -5.02 1.36
N MET A 288 -17.10 -4.30 1.61
CA MET A 288 -15.78 -4.62 1.04
C MET A 288 -15.15 -5.88 1.64
N LEU A 289 -15.59 -6.32 2.82
CA LEU A 289 -15.19 -7.60 3.43
C LEU A 289 -15.86 -8.84 2.78
N LYS A 290 -16.82 -8.64 1.88
CA LYS A 290 -17.39 -9.73 1.07
C LYS A 290 -16.36 -10.20 0.03
N PRO A 291 -16.14 -11.51 -0.13
CA PRO A 291 -15.15 -12.05 -1.08
C PRO A 291 -15.29 -11.48 -2.50
N GLU A 292 -16.51 -11.43 -3.03
CA GLU A 292 -16.81 -10.96 -4.38
C GLU A 292 -16.61 -9.46 -4.59
N SER A 293 -16.72 -8.66 -3.53
CA SER A 293 -16.54 -7.20 -3.61
C SER A 293 -15.10 -6.85 -3.91
N VAL A 294 -14.17 -7.49 -3.22
CA VAL A 294 -12.73 -7.18 -3.33
C VAL A 294 -12.04 -8.01 -4.42
N ALA A 295 -12.52 -9.20 -4.77
CA ALA A 295 -11.98 -9.97 -5.91
C ALA A 295 -12.05 -9.19 -7.23
N ALA A 296 -13.13 -8.42 -7.45
CA ALA A 296 -13.31 -7.60 -8.64
C ALA A 296 -12.19 -6.53 -8.80
N LEU A 297 -11.70 -5.99 -7.68
CA LEU A 297 -10.56 -5.09 -7.70
C LEU A 297 -9.29 -5.80 -8.17
N THR A 298 -8.97 -6.94 -7.56
CA THR A 298 -7.77 -7.72 -7.89
C THR A 298 -7.76 -8.15 -9.35
N ASN A 299 -8.90 -8.55 -9.91
CA ASN A 299 -8.99 -8.94 -11.33
C ASN A 299 -8.80 -7.77 -12.30
N THR A 300 -8.98 -6.53 -11.82
CA THR A 300 -8.84 -5.32 -12.66
C THR A 300 -7.47 -4.66 -12.49
N LEU A 301 -6.99 -4.55 -11.26
CA LEU A 301 -5.77 -3.80 -10.92
C LEU A 301 -4.57 -4.68 -10.63
N PHE A 302 -4.74 -6.00 -10.51
CA PHE A 302 -3.67 -6.97 -10.24
C PHE A 302 -2.98 -6.77 -8.87
N PHE A 303 -3.57 -5.98 -7.97
CA PHE A 303 -3.16 -5.93 -6.58
C PHE A 303 -3.77 -7.08 -5.79
N ALA A 304 -2.93 -7.75 -5.00
CA ALA A 304 -3.41 -8.76 -4.07
C ALA A 304 -4.30 -8.08 -3.02
N ASN A 305 -5.46 -8.68 -2.76
CA ASN A 305 -6.33 -8.24 -1.68
C ASN A 305 -6.04 -9.00 -0.38
N ALA A 306 -6.46 -8.43 0.74
CA ALA A 306 -6.23 -9.01 2.06
C ALA A 306 -7.33 -10.00 2.50
N ASN A 307 -8.28 -10.34 1.62
CA ASN A 307 -9.38 -11.26 1.88
C ASN A 307 -9.01 -12.65 1.36
N GLN A 308 -8.57 -13.53 2.27
CA GLN A 308 -8.18 -14.89 1.92
C GLN A 308 -9.35 -15.70 1.32
N ALA A 309 -10.59 -15.43 1.74
CA ALA A 309 -11.76 -16.10 1.18
C ALA A 309 -12.09 -15.62 -0.25
N ALA A 310 -11.53 -14.49 -0.70
CA ALA A 310 -11.68 -13.98 -2.07
C ALA A 310 -10.75 -14.68 -3.08
N THR A 311 -9.65 -15.31 -2.64
CA THR A 311 -8.65 -15.93 -3.54
C THR A 311 -9.25 -16.90 -4.57
N PRO A 312 -10.25 -17.76 -4.24
CA PRO A 312 -10.87 -18.63 -5.24
C PRO A 312 -11.66 -17.89 -6.34
N LEU A 313 -12.07 -16.63 -6.09
CA LEU A 313 -12.81 -15.77 -7.02
C LEU A 313 -11.90 -14.89 -7.88
N VAL A 314 -10.60 -14.87 -7.56
CA VAL A 314 -9.59 -14.16 -8.35
C VAL A 314 -9.25 -14.97 -9.60
N ASP A 315 -9.07 -14.30 -10.72
CA ASP A 315 -8.75 -14.92 -12.00
C ASP A 315 -7.50 -15.82 -11.88
N GLU A 316 -7.52 -16.97 -12.55
CA GLU A 316 -6.50 -18.01 -12.38
C GLU A 316 -5.09 -17.50 -12.65
N ALA A 317 -4.92 -16.67 -13.69
CA ALA A 317 -3.65 -16.06 -14.04
C ALA A 317 -3.11 -15.13 -12.96
N VAL A 318 -3.99 -14.52 -12.15
CA VAL A 318 -3.61 -13.57 -11.09
C VAL A 318 -3.35 -14.30 -9.77
N ARG A 319 -4.24 -15.22 -9.37
CA ARG A 319 -4.09 -15.97 -8.11
C ARG A 319 -2.92 -16.97 -8.11
N ASN A 320 -2.50 -17.44 -9.29
CA ASN A 320 -1.38 -18.37 -9.44
C ASN A 320 -0.06 -17.66 -9.74
N ASP A 321 -0.07 -16.33 -9.88
CA ASP A 321 1.16 -15.55 -10.03
C ASP A 321 1.86 -15.45 -8.66
N PRO A 322 3.05 -16.06 -8.48
CA PRO A 322 3.76 -16.07 -7.20
C PRO A 322 4.27 -14.68 -6.80
N ASP A 323 4.29 -13.72 -7.71
CA ASP A 323 4.68 -12.34 -7.44
C ASP A 323 3.49 -11.46 -7.02
N ILE A 324 2.26 -11.96 -7.14
CA ILE A 324 1.02 -11.34 -6.63
C ILE A 324 0.53 -12.10 -5.39
N TYR A 325 0.38 -13.41 -5.48
CA TYR A 325 0.01 -14.32 -4.38
C TYR A 325 1.17 -15.27 -4.05
N PRO A 326 2.21 -14.78 -3.34
CA PRO A 326 3.38 -15.58 -3.02
C PRO A 326 3.08 -16.78 -2.13
N PRO A 327 3.80 -17.90 -2.32
CA PRO A 327 3.68 -19.07 -1.46
C PRO A 327 4.13 -18.74 -0.03
N ALA A 328 3.69 -19.57 0.92
CA ALA A 328 3.94 -19.35 2.35
C ALA A 328 5.43 -19.19 2.70
N GLU A 329 6.32 -19.91 2.01
CA GLU A 329 7.77 -19.84 2.24
C GLU A 329 8.35 -18.47 1.89
N VAL A 330 7.83 -17.81 0.85
CA VAL A 330 8.20 -16.45 0.48
C VAL A 330 7.61 -15.47 1.50
N ARG A 331 6.33 -15.64 1.84
CA ARG A 331 5.62 -14.78 2.81
C ARG A 331 6.29 -14.70 4.17
N GLN A 332 6.88 -15.79 4.65
CA GLN A 332 7.60 -15.84 5.93
C GLN A 332 8.83 -14.92 5.97
N ARG A 333 9.38 -14.54 4.81
CA ARG A 333 10.54 -13.64 4.69
C ARG A 333 10.12 -12.18 4.48
N LEU A 334 8.82 -11.92 4.37
CA LEU A 334 8.30 -10.58 4.14
C LEU A 334 8.06 -9.84 5.45
N PHE A 335 8.59 -8.63 5.55
CA PHE A 335 8.41 -7.77 6.72
C PHE A 335 7.39 -6.66 6.45
N ALA A 336 6.56 -6.36 7.43
CA ALA A 336 5.56 -5.31 7.32
C ALA A 336 6.22 -3.92 7.25
N ASP A 337 5.59 -2.98 6.54
CA ASP A 337 5.90 -1.58 6.73
C ASP A 337 5.44 -1.08 8.12
N ARG A 338 6.32 -0.39 8.84
CA ARG A 338 6.11 0.05 10.23
C ARG A 338 6.40 1.54 10.40
N SER A 339 5.69 2.18 11.32
CA SER A 339 6.02 3.55 11.72
C SER A 339 7.25 3.60 12.60
N MET A 340 8.16 4.52 12.27
CA MET A 340 9.32 4.85 13.12
C MET A 340 9.06 6.13 13.93
N ALA A 341 9.80 6.30 15.04
CA ALA A 341 9.78 7.59 15.73
C ALA A 341 10.49 8.66 14.90
N LEU A 342 10.12 9.94 15.10
CA LEU A 342 10.71 11.06 14.34
C LEU A 342 12.23 11.13 14.47
N ALA A 343 12.78 10.75 15.63
CA ALA A 343 14.22 10.71 15.84
C ALA A 343 14.90 9.72 14.89
N ASP A 344 14.32 8.54 14.70
CA ASP A 344 14.89 7.45 13.89
C ASP A 344 14.71 7.71 12.40
N LEU A 345 13.56 8.27 12.00
CA LEU A 345 13.35 8.79 10.65
C LEU A 345 14.43 9.82 10.28
N ARG A 346 14.79 10.73 11.20
CA ARG A 346 15.89 11.68 10.96
C ARG A 346 17.24 10.99 10.78
N GLN A 347 17.48 9.86 11.45
CA GLN A 347 18.71 9.08 11.23
C GLN A 347 18.74 8.48 9.82
N ARG A 348 17.65 7.82 9.40
CA ARG A 348 17.51 7.27 8.04
C ARG A 348 17.61 8.34 6.97
N ASN A 349 16.97 9.49 7.16
CA ASN A 349 17.04 10.61 6.23
C ASN A 349 18.46 11.16 6.08
N ARG A 350 19.25 11.25 7.17
CA ARG A 350 20.66 11.67 7.06
C ARG A 350 21.50 10.68 6.25
N LEU A 351 21.32 9.39 6.49
CA LEU A 351 21.97 8.33 5.72
C LEU A 351 21.58 8.45 4.23
N TRP A 352 20.29 8.61 3.96
CA TRP A 352 19.76 8.76 2.62
C TRP A 352 20.27 9.98 1.87
N THR A 353 20.32 11.14 2.53
CA THR A 353 20.90 12.35 1.95
C THR A 353 22.38 12.14 1.60
N ALA A 354 23.14 11.42 2.42
CA ALA A 354 24.53 11.09 2.12
C ALA A 354 24.70 10.11 0.96
N PHE A 355 23.74 9.20 0.76
CA PHE A 355 23.67 8.32 -0.40
C PHE A 355 23.33 9.11 -1.67
N ARG A 356 22.33 9.99 -1.62
CA ARG A 356 21.88 10.81 -2.75
C ARG A 356 22.86 11.91 -3.16
N SER A 357 23.57 12.52 -2.23
CA SER A 357 24.47 13.65 -2.53
C SER A 357 25.69 13.30 -3.38
N ARG A 358 25.87 12.01 -3.70
CA ARG A 358 26.93 11.50 -4.57
C ARG A 358 26.45 11.20 -5.99
N GLN A 359 25.14 11.33 -6.28
CA GLN A 359 24.56 11.15 -7.62
C GLN A 359 24.66 12.40 -8.48
#